data_AF-A0A7C5SNT0-F1
#
_entry.id   AF-A0A7C5SNT0-F1
#
_cell.length_a   1.000
_cell.length_b   1.000
_cell.length_c   1.000
_cell.angle_alpha   90.00
_cell.angle_beta   90.00
_cell.angle_gamma   90.00
#
_symmetry.space_group_name_H-M   'P 1'
#
loop_
_entity.id
_entity.type
_entity.pdbx_description
1 polymer ?
#
loop_
_entity_poly.entity_id
_entity_poly.type
_entity_poly.pdbx_seq_one_letter_code
_entity_poly.pdbx_strand_id
1 'polypeptide(L)'
;MKRRLLAGLFLVALLLAAVVNAPSWLQYAYAWWGRAHVEGLPQAAAPGSGERVLVLAPHPDDEVLCCGGLIRRALDAGAEVYLVWMTSGDGFEMDELVLRRGRRVRPEDLRALGERRMQEARAAAAELGVPQANLFFLGYPDRGLRHLFLENFYVPYRSPYTRLGAVAYPGTFRRGAPYTGEALERDLAAVFARVDPTRVYLPSPRDAHPDHQATSYFAQRVAGRRGQVGRLRYWIVHGGLEWP
;
A
#
# COMPACT_ATOMS: atom_id res chain seq x y z
N MET A 1 -19.15 -46.07 12.14
CA MET A 1 -19.06 -44.61 12.35
C MET A 1 -17.73 -44.00 11.90
N LYS A 2 -16.56 -44.48 12.36
CA LYS A 2 -15.23 -43.88 12.05
C LYS A 2 -14.92 -43.72 10.54
N ARG A 3 -15.25 -44.71 9.70
CA ARG A 3 -15.02 -44.63 8.24
C ARG A 3 -15.84 -43.56 7.52
N ARG A 4 -17.10 -43.34 7.95
CA ARG A 4 -17.95 -42.27 7.39
C ARG A 4 -17.47 -40.88 7.81
N LEU A 5 -16.97 -40.76 9.04
CA LEU A 5 -16.38 -39.52 9.55
C LEU A 5 -15.08 -39.16 8.80
N LEU A 6 -14.21 -40.15 8.58
CA LEU A 6 -12.97 -39.99 7.80
C LEU A 6 -13.25 -39.65 6.33
N ALA A 7 -14.24 -40.29 5.71
CA ALA A 7 -14.66 -39.96 4.35
C ALA A 7 -15.21 -38.53 4.26
N GLY A 8 -16.00 -38.10 5.26
CA GLY A 8 -16.49 -36.72 5.34
C GLY A 8 -15.37 -35.69 5.49
N LEU A 9 -14.41 -35.92 6.38
CA LEU A 9 -13.25 -35.06 6.56
C LEU A 9 -12.38 -34.97 5.30
N PHE A 10 -12.19 -36.10 4.61
CA PHE A 10 -11.46 -36.13 3.35
C PHE A 10 -12.17 -35.35 2.24
N LEU A 11 -13.50 -35.44 2.16
CA LEU A 11 -14.31 -34.67 1.21
C LEU A 11 -14.26 -33.16 1.48
N VAL A 12 -14.30 -32.76 2.76
CA VAL A 12 -14.13 -31.37 3.18
C VAL A 12 -12.73 -30.85 2.84
N ALA A 13 -11.69 -31.65 3.08
CA ALA A 13 -10.32 -31.29 2.74
C ALA A 13 -10.13 -31.17 1.21
N LEU A 14 -10.76 -32.04 0.41
CA LEU A 14 -10.75 -31.94 -1.06
C LEU A 14 -11.51 -30.72 -1.56
N LEU A 15 -12.65 -30.38 -0.96
CA LEU A 15 -13.40 -29.16 -1.30
C LEU A 15 -12.61 -27.90 -0.95
N LEU A 16 -12.00 -27.86 0.24
CA LEU A 16 -11.09 -26.78 0.64
C LEU A 16 -9.90 -26.67 -0.31
N ALA A 17 -9.25 -27.80 -0.64
CA ALA A 17 -8.17 -27.81 -1.61
C ALA A 17 -8.64 -27.34 -2.99
N ALA A 18 -9.82 -27.76 -3.45
CA ALA A 18 -10.40 -27.36 -4.73
C ALA A 18 -10.81 -25.88 -4.76
N VAL A 19 -11.21 -25.28 -3.63
CA VAL A 19 -11.52 -23.84 -3.51
C VAL A 19 -10.25 -23.00 -3.40
N VAL A 20 -9.26 -23.47 -2.62
CA VAL A 20 -7.95 -22.79 -2.49
C VAL A 20 -7.16 -22.85 -3.80
N ASN A 21 -7.25 -23.97 -4.53
CA ASN A 21 -6.63 -24.16 -5.83
C ASN A 21 -7.63 -23.96 -6.98
N ALA A 22 -8.82 -23.41 -6.71
CA ALA A 22 -9.79 -23.17 -7.76
C ALA A 22 -9.15 -22.20 -8.76
N PRO A 23 -9.05 -22.59 -10.04
CA PRO A 23 -8.52 -21.71 -11.08
C PRO A 23 -9.30 -20.40 -11.13
N SER A 24 -8.80 -19.49 -11.96
CA SER A 24 -9.38 -18.20 -12.37
C SER A 24 -10.90 -18.09 -12.50
N TRP A 25 -11.71 -19.17 -12.53
CA TRP A 25 -13.17 -19.13 -12.52
C TRP A 25 -13.80 -18.47 -11.28
N LEU A 26 -13.26 -18.64 -10.06
CA LEU A 26 -13.76 -17.89 -8.89
C LEU A 26 -13.44 -16.41 -9.02
N GLN A 27 -12.26 -16.08 -9.55
CA GLN A 27 -11.87 -14.69 -9.87
C GLN A 27 -12.76 -14.12 -10.99
N TYR A 28 -13.09 -14.90 -12.01
CA TYR A 28 -13.99 -14.51 -13.09
C TYR A 28 -15.43 -14.40 -12.62
N ALA A 29 -15.91 -15.25 -11.72
CA ALA A 29 -17.23 -15.18 -11.13
C ALA A 29 -17.37 -13.96 -10.21
N TYR A 30 -16.35 -13.68 -9.38
CA TYR A 30 -16.27 -12.45 -8.58
C TYR A 30 -16.19 -11.22 -9.48
N ALA A 31 -15.34 -11.25 -10.51
CA ALA A 31 -15.23 -10.16 -11.48
C ALA A 31 -16.54 -9.97 -12.25
N TRP A 32 -17.24 -11.03 -12.64
CA TRP A 32 -18.51 -10.99 -13.36
C TRP A 32 -19.65 -10.46 -12.49
N TRP A 33 -19.74 -10.89 -11.23
CA TRP A 33 -20.71 -10.36 -10.27
C TRP A 33 -20.45 -8.86 -10.02
N GLY A 34 -19.20 -8.48 -9.72
CA GLY A 34 -18.84 -7.08 -9.50
C GLY A 34 -18.93 -6.22 -10.76
N ARG A 35 -18.79 -6.80 -11.95
CA ARG A 35 -18.59 -6.06 -13.21
C ARG A 35 -19.70 -5.08 -13.51
N ALA A 36 -20.95 -5.54 -13.50
CA ALA A 36 -22.08 -4.70 -13.88
C ALA A 36 -22.25 -3.53 -12.91
N HIS A 37 -21.97 -3.75 -11.62
CA HIS A 37 -22.01 -2.70 -10.63
C HIS A 37 -20.86 -1.70 -10.81
N VAL A 38 -19.63 -2.18 -11.00
CA VAL A 38 -18.43 -1.34 -11.18
C VAL A 38 -18.47 -0.56 -12.50
N GLU A 39 -18.89 -1.19 -13.60
CA GLU A 39 -19.04 -0.54 -14.92
C GLU A 39 -20.13 0.55 -14.91
N GLY A 40 -21.12 0.45 -14.03
CA GLY A 40 -22.14 1.47 -13.83
C GLY A 40 -21.69 2.66 -12.98
N LEU A 41 -20.55 2.58 -12.27
CA LEU A 41 -20.05 3.68 -11.46
C LEU A 41 -19.45 4.78 -12.34
N PRO A 42 -19.62 6.06 -11.97
CA PRO A 42 -19.02 7.15 -12.72
C PRO A 42 -17.49 7.04 -12.71
N GLN A 43 -16.89 7.09 -13.90
CA GLN A 43 -15.44 7.08 -14.01
C GLN A 43 -14.87 8.40 -13.50
N ALA A 44 -13.87 8.32 -12.61
CA ALA A 44 -13.18 9.52 -12.15
C ALA A 44 -12.46 10.21 -13.32
N ALA A 45 -12.73 11.50 -13.50
CA ALA A 45 -12.08 12.32 -14.52
C ALA A 45 -10.55 12.28 -14.34
N ALA A 46 -9.85 11.93 -15.42
CA ALA A 46 -8.40 11.88 -15.42
C ALA A 46 -7.84 13.30 -15.20
N PRO A 47 -6.82 13.45 -14.33
CA PRO A 47 -6.04 14.68 -14.26
C PRO A 47 -5.45 15.02 -15.63
N GLY A 48 -5.48 16.30 -16.01
CA GLY A 48 -5.01 16.78 -17.32
C GLY A 48 -3.67 17.51 -17.28
N SER A 49 -3.24 18.01 -18.43
CA SER A 49 -2.02 18.83 -18.57
C SER A 49 -1.95 19.97 -17.54
N GLY A 50 -0.78 20.11 -16.90
CA GLY A 50 -0.53 21.09 -15.84
C GLY A 50 -0.96 20.66 -14.43
N GLU A 51 -1.66 19.53 -14.27
CA GLU A 51 -1.92 18.94 -12.95
C GLU A 51 -0.73 18.09 -12.48
N ARG A 52 -0.47 18.15 -11.17
CA ARG A 52 0.54 17.32 -10.47
C ARG A 52 -0.18 16.38 -9.51
N VAL A 53 -0.15 15.10 -9.85
CA VAL A 53 -0.85 14.03 -9.15
C VAL A 53 0.12 13.34 -8.19
N LEU A 54 -0.18 13.36 -6.90
CA LEU A 54 0.57 12.62 -5.89
C LEU A 54 -0.25 11.42 -5.43
N VAL A 55 0.27 10.21 -5.58
CA VAL A 55 -0.34 8.98 -5.04
C VAL A 55 0.44 8.57 -3.80
N LEU A 56 -0.25 8.48 -2.67
CA LEU A 56 0.29 8.00 -1.39
C LEU A 56 -0.14 6.55 -1.19
N ALA A 57 0.81 5.64 -1.30
CA ALA A 57 0.66 4.20 -1.12
C ALA A 57 1.26 3.79 0.24
N PRO A 58 0.46 3.22 1.15
CA PRO A 58 0.97 2.60 2.39
C PRO A 58 2.07 1.56 2.10
N HIS A 59 1.84 0.68 1.12
CA HIS A 59 2.73 -0.44 0.77
C HIS A 59 3.07 -0.49 -0.73
N PRO A 60 4.19 -1.13 -1.11
CA PRO A 60 4.52 -1.39 -2.51
C PRO A 60 3.55 -2.39 -3.16
N ASP A 61 2.59 -1.89 -3.93
CA ASP A 61 1.51 -2.57 -4.69
C ASP A 61 0.24 -1.71 -4.70
N ASP A 62 -0.07 -1.04 -3.59
CA ASP A 62 -1.27 -0.22 -3.39
C ASP A 62 -1.47 0.83 -4.48
N GLU A 63 -0.40 1.47 -4.96
CA GLU A 63 -0.47 2.48 -6.02
C GLU A 63 -0.99 1.91 -7.33
N VAL A 64 -0.64 0.66 -7.64
CA VAL A 64 -1.11 -0.02 -8.85
C VAL A 64 -2.53 -0.51 -8.63
N LEU A 65 -2.81 -1.13 -7.48
CA LEU A 65 -4.13 -1.66 -7.13
C LEU A 65 -5.21 -0.56 -7.13
N CYS A 66 -4.92 0.57 -6.49
CA CYS A 66 -5.88 1.67 -6.41
C CYS A 66 -5.97 2.45 -7.72
N CYS A 67 -4.82 2.66 -8.36
CA CYS A 67 -4.64 3.83 -9.20
C CYS A 67 -3.90 3.54 -10.51
N GLY A 68 -3.52 2.31 -10.84
CA GLY A 68 -2.76 1.99 -12.07
C GLY A 68 -3.42 2.52 -13.35
N GLY A 69 -4.73 2.27 -13.51
CA GLY A 69 -5.49 2.79 -14.64
C GLY A 69 -5.62 4.32 -14.64
N LEU A 70 -5.70 4.95 -13.47
CA LEU A 70 -5.74 6.41 -13.34
C LEU A 70 -4.37 7.03 -13.66
N ILE A 71 -3.29 6.44 -13.15
CA ILE A 71 -1.91 6.87 -13.39
C ILE A 71 -1.65 6.91 -14.89
N ARG A 72 -1.98 5.84 -15.60
CA ARG A 72 -1.81 5.78 -17.06
C ARG A 72 -2.61 6.86 -17.78
N ARG A 73 -3.91 6.99 -17.46
CA ARG A 73 -4.76 8.04 -18.06
C ARG A 73 -4.27 9.46 -17.76
N ALA A 74 -3.74 9.70 -16.56
CA ALA A 74 -3.20 11.01 -16.18
C ALA A 74 -1.94 11.36 -17.00
N LEU A 75 -1.01 10.41 -17.14
CA LEU A 75 0.18 10.57 -17.96
C LEU A 75 -0.18 10.79 -19.44
N ASP A 76 -1.12 10.00 -19.97
CA ASP A 76 -1.60 10.14 -21.36
C ASP A 76 -2.27 11.51 -21.61
N ALA A 77 -2.88 12.10 -20.58
CA ALA A 77 -3.48 13.43 -20.63
C ALA A 77 -2.48 14.58 -20.35
N GLY A 78 -1.19 14.26 -20.16
CA GLY A 78 -0.11 15.23 -19.95
C GLY A 78 0.06 15.72 -18.51
N ALA A 79 -0.58 15.08 -17.53
CA ALA A 79 -0.35 15.37 -16.12
C ALA A 79 0.99 14.78 -15.65
N GLU A 80 1.57 15.37 -14.60
CA GLU A 80 2.74 14.81 -13.93
C GLU A 80 2.27 13.90 -12.79
N VAL A 81 2.80 12.67 -12.73
CA VAL A 81 2.48 11.71 -11.67
C VAL A 81 3.69 11.49 -10.77
N TYR A 82 3.43 11.46 -9.46
CA TYR A 82 4.38 11.23 -8.38
C TYR A 82 3.86 10.13 -7.47
N LEU A 83 4.71 9.18 -7.11
CA LEU A 83 4.37 8.04 -6.27
C LEU A 83 5.15 8.10 -4.96
N VAL A 84 4.47 7.90 -3.84
CA VAL A 84 5.07 7.87 -2.51
C VAL A 84 4.67 6.59 -1.81
N TRP A 85 5.66 5.78 -1.46
CA TRP A 85 5.47 4.62 -0.60
C TRP A 85 5.82 4.96 0.84
N MET A 86 4.86 4.80 1.74
CA MET A 86 5.04 5.11 3.17
C MET A 86 5.97 4.09 3.82
N THR A 87 5.79 2.81 3.49
CA THR A 87 6.60 1.69 3.99
C THR A 87 7.29 0.95 2.84
N SER A 88 8.17 0.01 3.19
CA SER A 88 8.76 -0.93 2.22
C SER A 88 8.02 -2.27 2.15
N GLY A 89 6.92 -2.44 2.87
CA GLY A 89 6.17 -3.72 2.89
C GLY A 89 6.93 -4.87 3.55
N ASP A 90 7.72 -4.57 4.58
CA ASP A 90 8.68 -5.46 5.25
C ASP A 90 8.12 -6.15 6.52
N GLY A 91 6.80 -6.08 6.77
CA GLY A 91 6.14 -6.53 7.99
C GLY A 91 5.26 -7.78 7.81
N PHE A 92 5.33 -8.44 6.65
CA PHE A 92 4.46 -9.55 6.30
C PHE A 92 5.15 -10.92 6.38
N GLU A 93 5.16 -11.52 7.58
CA GLU A 93 5.84 -12.80 7.85
C GLU A 93 5.29 -13.99 7.06
N MET A 94 4.02 -13.95 6.65
CA MET A 94 3.37 -15.06 5.94
C MET A 94 3.88 -15.23 4.51
N ASP A 95 4.23 -14.14 3.80
CA ASP A 95 4.83 -14.25 2.47
C ASP A 95 6.17 -14.95 2.54
N GLU A 96 7.02 -14.57 3.50
CA GLU A 96 8.31 -15.23 3.71
C GLU A 96 8.15 -16.69 4.16
N LEU A 97 7.15 -17.01 4.98
CA LEU A 97 6.88 -18.39 5.38
C LEU A 97 6.49 -19.27 4.17
N VAL A 98 5.69 -18.73 3.25
CA VAL A 98 5.29 -19.41 2.00
C VAL A 98 6.47 -19.54 1.05
N LEU A 99 7.20 -18.45 0.78
CA LEU A 99 8.38 -18.43 -0.09
C LEU A 99 9.46 -19.41 0.39
N ARG A 100 9.62 -19.53 1.72
CA ARG A 100 10.64 -20.38 2.33
C ARG A 100 10.13 -21.76 2.76
N ARG A 101 8.91 -22.15 2.34
CA ARG A 101 8.32 -23.48 2.56
C ARG A 101 8.33 -23.92 4.03
N GLY A 102 7.94 -23.03 4.95
CA GLY A 102 7.77 -23.35 6.38
C GLY A 102 9.04 -23.24 7.24
N ARG A 103 10.12 -22.65 6.73
CA ARG A 103 11.31 -22.35 7.54
C ARG A 103 11.12 -21.11 8.41
N ARG A 104 11.79 -21.06 9.57
CA ARG A 104 11.77 -19.92 10.50
C ARG A 104 12.22 -18.63 9.80
N VAL A 105 11.34 -17.63 9.78
CA VAL A 105 11.60 -16.27 9.26
C VAL A 105 12.47 -15.49 10.26
N ARG A 106 13.49 -14.80 9.76
CA ARG A 106 14.37 -13.92 10.53
C ARG A 106 14.12 -12.45 10.15
N PRO A 107 14.42 -11.49 11.04
CA PRO A 107 14.30 -10.06 10.73
C PRO A 107 15.05 -9.64 9.46
N GLU A 108 16.20 -10.24 9.19
CA GLU A 108 17.01 -9.98 8.00
C GLU A 108 16.30 -10.39 6.71
N ASP A 109 15.50 -11.46 6.76
CA ASP A 109 14.72 -11.93 5.61
C ASP A 109 13.61 -10.92 5.28
N LEU A 110 12.94 -10.41 6.30
CA LEU A 110 11.90 -9.38 6.16
C LEU A 110 12.47 -8.06 5.62
N ARG A 111 13.70 -7.70 6.01
CA ARG A 111 14.40 -6.55 5.40
C ARG A 111 14.69 -6.81 3.92
N ALA A 112 15.13 -8.02 3.56
CA ALA A 112 15.37 -8.40 2.17
C ALA A 112 14.08 -8.42 1.34
N LEU A 113 12.95 -8.83 1.93
CA LEU A 113 11.63 -8.72 1.33
C LEU A 113 11.29 -7.25 1.03
N GLY A 114 11.51 -6.35 1.99
CA GLY A 114 11.29 -4.91 1.80
C GLY A 114 12.10 -4.34 0.64
N GLU A 115 13.38 -4.68 0.53
CA GLU A 115 14.21 -4.26 -0.60
C GLU A 115 13.71 -4.80 -1.95
N ARG A 116 13.29 -6.07 -1.99
CA ARG A 116 12.70 -6.68 -3.19
C ARG A 116 11.42 -5.97 -3.60
N ARG A 117 10.49 -5.75 -2.68
CA ARG A 117 9.22 -5.05 -2.94
C ARG A 117 9.44 -3.61 -3.41
N MET A 118 10.46 -2.93 -2.90
CA MET A 118 10.87 -1.63 -3.45
C MET A 118 11.36 -1.71 -4.90
N GLN A 119 12.07 -2.77 -5.28
CA GLN A 119 12.49 -2.99 -6.67
C GLN A 119 11.28 -3.32 -7.57
N GLU A 120 10.37 -4.16 -7.09
CA GLU A 120 9.13 -4.50 -7.79
C GLU A 120 8.25 -3.27 -8.04
N ALA A 121 8.05 -2.41 -7.04
CA ALA A 121 7.31 -1.16 -7.20
C ALA A 121 7.99 -0.18 -8.17
N ARG A 122 9.33 -0.12 -8.20
CA ARG A 122 10.05 0.66 -9.22
C ARG A 122 9.83 0.13 -10.63
N ALA A 123 9.85 -1.20 -10.79
CA ALA A 123 9.57 -1.83 -12.08
C ALA A 123 8.13 -1.57 -12.52
N ALA A 124 7.15 -1.74 -11.62
CA ALA A 124 5.74 -1.45 -11.91
C ALA A 124 5.51 0.03 -12.28
N ALA A 125 6.15 0.96 -11.56
CA ALA A 125 6.09 2.38 -11.88
C ALA A 125 6.69 2.70 -13.26
N ALA A 126 7.79 2.03 -13.63
CA ALA A 126 8.39 2.18 -14.96
C ALA A 126 7.48 1.67 -16.08
N GLU A 127 6.81 0.52 -15.88
CA GLU A 127 5.81 -0.01 -16.81
C GLU A 127 4.61 0.95 -16.99
N LEU A 128 4.20 1.63 -15.92
CA LEU A 128 3.16 2.65 -15.98
C LEU A 128 3.63 3.96 -16.65
N GLY A 129 4.93 4.14 -16.85
CA GLY A 129 5.53 5.33 -17.45
C GLY A 129 5.83 6.46 -16.47
N VAL A 130 5.85 6.20 -15.17
CA VAL A 130 6.18 7.22 -14.15
C VAL A 130 7.71 7.41 -14.09
N PRO A 131 8.23 8.65 -14.24
CA PRO A 131 9.67 8.90 -14.19
C PRO A 131 10.30 8.50 -12.85
N GLN A 132 11.50 7.93 -12.88
CA GLN A 132 12.23 7.54 -11.66
C GLN A 132 12.43 8.71 -10.67
N ALA A 133 12.58 9.93 -11.17
CA ALA A 133 12.71 11.15 -10.37
C ALA A 133 11.46 11.50 -9.56
N ASN A 134 10.31 10.91 -9.89
CA ASN A 134 9.01 11.13 -9.27
C ASN A 134 8.63 10.02 -8.28
N LEU A 135 9.57 9.11 -7.97
CA LEU A 135 9.37 7.97 -7.08
C LEU A 135 10.00 8.25 -5.71
N PHE A 136 9.19 8.26 -4.65
CA PHE A 136 9.62 8.51 -3.29
C PHE A 136 9.33 7.30 -2.40
N PHE A 137 10.36 6.70 -1.82
CA PHE A 137 10.20 5.68 -0.78
C PHE A 137 10.52 6.32 0.57
N LEU A 138 9.56 6.40 1.48
CA LEU A 138 9.82 6.93 2.82
C LEU A 138 10.45 5.87 3.74
N GLY A 139 10.04 4.60 3.58
CA GLY A 139 10.68 3.46 4.25
C GLY A 139 10.41 3.36 5.76
N TYR A 140 9.28 3.90 6.22
CA TYR A 140 8.79 3.76 7.59
C TYR A 140 8.27 2.33 7.86
N PRO A 141 8.12 1.91 9.13
CA PRO A 141 7.87 0.51 9.46
C PRO A 141 6.50 0.05 8.96
N ASP A 142 6.49 -1.04 8.18
CA ASP A 142 5.28 -1.77 7.87
C ASP A 142 4.60 -2.27 9.15
N ARG A 143 3.28 -2.15 9.20
CA ARG A 143 2.39 -2.36 10.36
C ARG A 143 2.68 -1.45 11.55
N GLY A 144 3.56 -0.48 11.38
CA GLY A 144 4.00 0.45 12.40
C GLY A 144 3.45 1.88 12.23
N LEU A 145 2.84 2.23 11.10
CA LEU A 145 2.47 3.62 10.82
C LEU A 145 1.43 4.15 11.82
N ARG A 146 0.47 3.31 12.21
CA ARG A 146 -0.53 3.69 13.21
C ARG A 146 0.09 3.92 14.59
N HIS A 147 1.10 3.12 14.97
CA HIS A 147 1.86 3.36 16.19
C HIS A 147 2.61 4.69 16.12
N LEU A 148 3.26 5.01 14.99
CA LEU A 148 3.92 6.31 14.81
C LEU A 148 2.97 7.49 15.00
N PHE A 149 1.71 7.34 14.58
CA PHE A 149 0.72 8.38 14.69
C PHE A 149 0.13 8.53 16.10
N LEU A 150 -0.19 7.41 16.78
CA LEU A 150 -0.94 7.42 18.04
C LEU A 150 -0.06 7.41 19.29
N GLU A 151 1.08 6.71 19.24
CA GLU A 151 1.85 6.35 20.44
C GLU A 151 3.31 6.85 20.35
N ASN A 152 3.92 6.69 19.17
CA ASN A 152 5.34 6.89 18.91
C ASN A 152 5.61 8.16 18.11
N PHE A 153 4.89 9.25 18.40
CA PHE A 153 5.06 10.47 17.62
C PHE A 153 6.45 11.10 17.83
N TYR A 154 6.96 11.12 19.05
CA TYR A 154 8.28 11.69 19.40
C TYR A 154 9.31 10.66 19.89
N VAL A 155 8.89 9.40 20.10
CA VAL A 155 9.76 8.34 20.64
C VAL A 155 9.89 7.22 19.60
N PRO A 156 11.13 6.80 19.24
CA PRO A 156 11.32 5.80 18.21
C PRO A 156 10.57 4.49 18.48
N TYR A 157 9.75 4.07 17.53
CA TYR A 157 9.14 2.76 17.45
C TYR A 157 10.18 1.74 16.97
N ARG A 158 10.21 0.56 17.60
CA ARG A 158 11.03 -0.56 17.14
C ARG A 158 10.15 -1.64 16.53
N SER A 159 10.32 -1.90 15.23
CA SER A 159 9.54 -2.92 14.53
C SER A 159 9.75 -4.30 15.17
N PRO A 160 8.69 -5.03 15.56
CA PRO A 160 8.82 -6.40 16.06
C PRO A 160 9.29 -7.36 14.97
N TYR A 161 9.05 -7.01 13.70
CA TYR A 161 9.36 -7.79 12.51
C TYR A 161 10.83 -7.63 12.11
N THR A 162 11.22 -6.41 11.72
CA THR A 162 12.56 -6.14 11.18
C THR A 162 13.56 -5.75 12.26
N ARG A 163 13.13 -5.52 13.51
CA ARG A 163 13.95 -5.01 14.62
C ARG A 163 14.59 -3.63 14.39
N LEU A 164 14.22 -2.96 13.30
CA LEU A 164 14.67 -1.61 12.97
C LEU A 164 13.93 -0.56 13.81
N GLY A 165 14.63 0.52 14.14
CA GLY A 165 14.05 1.72 14.76
C GLY A 165 14.30 3.01 13.95
N ALA A 166 14.80 2.86 12.73
CA ALA A 166 15.10 3.93 11.80
C ALA A 166 15.10 3.40 10.36
N VAL A 167 14.85 4.29 9.39
CA VAL A 167 14.82 3.99 7.96
C VAL A 167 16.18 3.48 7.52
N ALA A 168 16.25 2.22 7.06
CA ALA A 168 17.52 1.55 6.78
C ALA A 168 17.78 1.32 5.27
N TYR A 169 16.73 1.36 4.44
CA TYR A 169 16.79 0.90 3.06
C TYR A 169 17.51 1.87 2.11
N PRO A 170 18.34 1.39 1.18
CA PRO A 170 18.94 2.22 0.12
C PRO A 170 17.87 2.90 -0.76
N GLY A 171 18.14 4.13 -1.20
CA GLY A 171 17.24 4.86 -2.09
C GLY A 171 15.94 5.35 -1.44
N THR A 172 15.86 5.32 -0.11
CA THR A 172 14.79 5.99 0.67
C THR A 172 15.04 7.49 0.73
N PHE A 173 13.95 8.26 0.89
CA PHE A 173 13.94 9.72 0.90
C PHE A 173 14.84 10.31 1.99
N ARG A 174 14.85 9.68 3.17
CA ARG A 174 15.71 10.07 4.29
C ARG A 174 16.21 8.84 5.06
N ARG A 175 17.25 8.20 4.53
CA ARG A 175 17.93 7.11 5.24
C ARG A 175 18.44 7.59 6.60
N GLY A 176 18.23 6.78 7.63
CA GLY A 176 18.58 7.08 9.03
C GLY A 176 17.51 7.86 9.79
N ALA A 177 16.40 8.28 9.17
CA ALA A 177 15.31 8.91 9.90
C ALA A 177 14.75 7.96 10.97
N PRO A 178 14.57 8.42 12.24
CA PRO A 178 14.04 7.57 13.29
C PRO A 178 12.59 7.24 13.01
N TYR A 179 12.15 6.03 13.36
CA TYR A 179 10.76 5.59 13.23
C TYR A 179 9.88 6.31 14.27
N THR A 180 9.55 7.55 13.96
CA THR A 180 8.75 8.46 14.78
C THR A 180 7.70 9.12 13.90
N GLY A 181 6.55 9.44 14.47
CA GLY A 181 5.52 10.19 13.75
C GLY A 181 6.00 11.56 13.29
N GLU A 182 6.80 12.25 14.11
CA GLU A 182 7.38 13.55 13.77
C GLU A 182 8.28 13.46 12.53
N ALA A 183 9.17 12.46 12.47
CA ALA A 183 10.05 12.29 11.31
C ALA A 183 9.25 11.98 10.05
N LEU A 184 8.25 11.09 10.13
CA LEU A 184 7.40 10.74 9.00
C LEU A 184 6.63 11.96 8.50
N GLU A 185 6.00 12.71 9.41
CA GLU A 185 5.23 13.89 9.06
C GLU A 185 6.09 14.97 8.40
N ARG A 186 7.31 15.19 8.91
CA ARG A 186 8.29 16.11 8.32
C ARG A 186 8.69 15.67 6.91
N ASP A 187 8.98 14.38 6.72
CA ASP A 187 9.43 13.86 5.43
C ASP A 187 8.29 13.88 4.40
N LEU A 188 7.06 13.54 4.81
CA LEU A 188 5.87 13.68 3.98
C LEU A 188 5.59 15.14 3.62
N ALA A 189 5.73 16.07 4.58
CA ALA A 189 5.61 17.50 4.31
C ALA A 189 6.66 18.01 3.31
N ALA A 190 7.88 17.49 3.36
CA ALA A 190 8.93 17.80 2.38
C ALA A 190 8.58 17.29 0.98
N VAL A 191 7.97 16.10 0.86
CA VAL A 191 7.45 15.61 -0.43
C VAL A 191 6.31 16.51 -0.94
N PHE A 192 5.35 16.88 -0.09
CA PHE A 192 4.29 17.83 -0.47
C PHE A 192 4.84 19.19 -0.91
N ALA A 193 5.89 19.68 -0.26
CA ALA A 193 6.54 20.93 -0.66
C ALA A 193 7.29 20.81 -1.99
N ARG A 194 7.96 19.67 -2.23
CA ARG A 194 8.69 19.40 -3.47
C ARG A 194 7.76 19.23 -4.67
N VAL A 195 6.64 18.55 -4.48
CA VAL A 195 5.69 18.24 -5.56
C VAL A 195 4.66 19.35 -5.75
N ASP A 196 4.27 20.04 -4.68
CA ASP A 196 3.10 20.93 -4.62
C ASP A 196 1.89 20.38 -5.40
N PRO A 197 1.33 19.23 -4.96
CA PRO A 197 0.37 18.49 -5.77
C PRO A 197 -0.94 19.25 -5.94
N THR A 198 -1.53 19.22 -7.14
CA THR A 198 -2.88 19.73 -7.41
C THR A 198 -3.94 18.72 -7.01
N ARG A 199 -3.59 17.43 -7.01
CA ARG A 199 -4.45 16.33 -6.57
C ARG A 199 -3.65 15.28 -5.82
N VAL A 200 -4.19 14.77 -4.71
CA VAL A 200 -3.55 13.75 -3.90
C VAL A 200 -4.49 12.56 -3.75
N TYR A 201 -4.06 11.39 -4.21
CA TYR A 201 -4.76 10.13 -4.02
C TYR A 201 -4.17 9.38 -2.83
N LEU A 202 -5.00 8.99 -1.87
CA LEU A 202 -4.57 8.37 -0.63
C LEU A 202 -5.64 7.40 -0.11
N PRO A 203 -5.30 6.45 0.76
CA PRO A 203 -6.30 5.57 1.36
C PRO A 203 -7.33 6.36 2.17
N SER A 204 -8.57 5.87 2.15
CA SER A 204 -9.66 6.34 2.98
C SER A 204 -9.34 6.12 4.46
N PRO A 205 -9.68 7.05 5.35
CA PRO A 205 -9.59 6.80 6.79
C PRO A 205 -10.54 5.69 7.27
N ARG A 206 -11.47 5.23 6.40
CA ARG A 206 -12.37 4.10 6.63
C ARG A 206 -11.84 2.75 6.13
N ASP A 207 -10.68 2.73 5.49
CA ASP A 207 -10.02 1.48 5.11
C ASP A 207 -9.73 0.64 6.37
N ALA A 208 -9.87 -0.69 6.28
CA ALA A 208 -9.72 -1.57 7.42
C ALA A 208 -8.25 -1.76 7.85
N HIS A 209 -7.28 -1.46 6.98
CA HIS A 209 -5.87 -1.67 7.28
C HIS A 209 -5.28 -0.54 8.13
N PRO A 210 -4.59 -0.83 9.26
CA PRO A 210 -4.00 0.18 10.15
C PRO A 210 -3.09 1.19 9.47
N ASP A 211 -2.23 0.73 8.56
CA ASP A 211 -1.30 1.63 7.84
C ASP A 211 -2.01 2.49 6.80
N HIS A 212 -3.13 2.00 6.23
CA HIS A 212 -3.96 2.77 5.31
C HIS A 212 -4.61 3.93 6.07
N GLN A 213 -5.20 3.64 7.21
CA GLN A 213 -5.75 4.65 8.13
C GLN A 213 -4.69 5.68 8.51
N ALA A 214 -3.51 5.24 8.98
CA ALA A 214 -2.43 6.12 9.41
C ALA A 214 -1.89 7.01 8.28
N THR A 215 -1.72 6.45 7.07
CA THR A 215 -1.33 7.22 5.88
C THR A 215 -2.33 8.34 5.61
N SER A 216 -3.63 8.04 5.72
CA SER A 216 -4.70 9.04 5.61
C SER A 216 -4.55 10.14 6.66
N TYR A 217 -4.31 9.78 7.92
CA TYR A 217 -4.20 10.74 9.01
C TYR A 217 -2.99 11.68 8.87
N PHE A 218 -1.81 11.15 8.53
CA PHE A 218 -0.63 11.96 8.29
C PHE A 218 -0.83 12.91 7.10
N ALA A 219 -1.36 12.41 6.00
CA ALA A 219 -1.60 13.20 4.80
C ALA A 219 -2.66 14.30 5.03
N GLN A 220 -3.75 14.00 5.75
CA GLN A 220 -4.75 15.00 6.14
C GLN A 220 -4.14 16.10 7.00
N ARG A 221 -3.26 15.76 7.94
CA ARG A 221 -2.59 16.76 8.79
C ARG A 221 -1.62 17.64 7.98
N VAL A 222 -0.81 17.04 7.11
CA VAL A 222 0.11 17.77 6.21
C VAL A 222 -0.67 18.67 5.25
N ALA A 223 -1.70 18.14 4.59
CA ALA A 223 -2.55 18.91 3.69
C ALA A 223 -3.32 20.01 4.43
N GLY A 224 -3.80 19.72 5.64
CA GLY A 224 -4.49 20.67 6.53
C GLY A 224 -3.65 21.92 6.81
N ARG A 225 -2.40 21.72 7.26
CA ARG A 225 -1.46 22.83 7.52
C ARG A 225 -1.11 23.64 6.27
N ARG A 226 -1.32 23.08 5.07
CA ARG A 226 -1.07 23.72 3.78
C ARG A 226 -2.32 24.34 3.15
N GLY A 227 -3.50 24.20 3.76
CA GLY A 227 -4.77 24.59 3.13
C GLY A 227 -5.13 23.75 1.90
N GLN A 228 -4.59 22.54 1.79
CA GLN A 228 -4.68 21.67 0.60
C GLN A 228 -5.66 20.50 0.79
N VAL A 229 -6.50 20.50 1.84
CA VAL A 229 -7.46 19.41 2.12
C VAL A 229 -8.41 19.15 0.95
N GLY A 230 -8.83 20.21 0.23
CA GLY A 230 -9.69 20.08 -0.97
C GLY A 230 -9.05 19.31 -2.14
N ARG A 231 -7.73 19.08 -2.10
CA ARG A 231 -6.98 18.33 -3.13
C ARG A 231 -6.97 16.82 -2.88
N LEU A 232 -7.42 16.36 -1.70
CA LEU A 232 -7.42 14.95 -1.31
C LEU A 232 -8.53 14.16 -2.03
N ARG A 233 -8.22 12.95 -2.48
CA ARG A 233 -9.13 11.99 -3.13
C ARG A 233 -8.87 10.60 -2.57
N TYR A 234 -9.91 9.95 -2.06
CA TYR A 234 -9.75 8.72 -1.28
C TYR A 234 -10.00 7.46 -2.11
N TRP A 235 -9.27 6.40 -1.80
CA TRP A 235 -9.49 5.04 -2.31
C TRP A 235 -9.55 4.03 -1.16
N ILE A 236 -10.08 2.83 -1.42
CA ILE A 236 -10.12 1.72 -0.45
C ILE A 236 -9.55 0.48 -1.14
N VAL A 237 -8.64 -0.20 -0.47
CA VAL A 237 -8.12 -1.51 -0.89
C VAL A 237 -8.63 -2.59 0.06
N HIS A 238 -8.67 -2.32 1.36
CA HIS A 238 -9.22 -3.26 2.34
C HIS A 238 -10.60 -2.80 2.79
N GLY A 239 -11.61 -3.42 2.20
CA GLY A 239 -12.99 -3.33 2.69
C GLY A 239 -13.13 -3.96 4.08
N GLY A 240 -13.91 -3.34 4.97
CA GLY A 240 -14.30 -3.96 6.23
C GLY A 240 -15.24 -5.16 6.02
N LEU A 241 -15.59 -5.86 7.11
CA LEU A 241 -16.83 -6.63 7.12
C LEU A 241 -17.94 -5.63 6.74
N GLU A 242 -18.67 -5.87 5.64
CA GLU A 242 -19.72 -4.99 5.07
C GLU A 242 -19.28 -3.96 4.00
N TRP A 243 -18.11 -4.11 3.36
CA TRP A 243 -17.77 -3.26 2.19
C TRP A 243 -18.29 -3.86 0.85
N PRO A 244 -18.77 -3.05 -0.12
CA PRO A 244 -18.84 -1.58 -0.11
C PRO A 244 -19.79 -1.01 0.95
#